data_AF-A0A7X6VGG5-F1
#
_entry.id   AF-A0A7X6VGG5-F1
#
_cell.length_a   1.000
_cell.length_b   1.000
_cell.length_c   1.000
_cell.angle_alpha   90.00
_cell.angle_beta   90.00
_cell.angle_gamma   90.00
#
_symmetry.space_group_name_H-M   'P 1'
#
loop_
_entity.id
_entity.type
_entity.pdbx_description
1 polymer ?
#
loop_
_entity_poly.entity_id
_entity_poly.type
_entity_poly.pdbx_seq_one_letter_code
_entity_poly.pdbx_strand_id
1 'polypeptide(L)'
;MKLDQKSGADHLYTKQKMLDTGYKIESEAIYNIAKIILKQIECENLFDAVAGGNDIKHSKPAPDVILRAAKRLFLNPDECMVVEDADAAKNNPK
;
A
#
# COMPACT_ATOMS: atom_id res chain seq x y z
N MET A 1 15.53 13.37 -12.91
CA MET A 1 15.45 11.90 -12.86
C MET A 1 14.18 11.51 -13.60
N LYS A 2 14.27 10.88 -14.77
CA LYS A 2 13.08 10.47 -15.52
C LYS A 2 12.41 9.34 -14.75
N LEU A 3 11.17 9.54 -14.31
CA LEU A 3 10.28 8.46 -13.91
C LEU A 3 10.00 7.66 -15.19
N ASP A 4 10.70 6.55 -15.35
CA ASP A 4 10.46 5.63 -16.44
C ASP A 4 9.13 4.92 -16.15
N GLN A 5 8.05 5.38 -16.80
CA GLN A 5 6.77 4.69 -16.76
C GLN A 5 6.96 3.36 -17.48
N LYS A 6 7.28 2.30 -16.72
CA LYS A 6 7.33 0.94 -17.26
C LYS A 6 6.00 0.63 -17.96
N SER A 7 6.11 -0.05 -19.09
CA SER A 7 4.97 -0.42 -19.93
C SER A 7 3.88 -1.12 -19.10
N GLY A 8 2.61 -0.94 -19.48
CA GLY A 8 1.49 -1.59 -18.78
C GLY A 8 1.62 -3.13 -18.70
N ALA A 9 2.37 -3.75 -19.62
CA ALA A 9 2.65 -5.18 -19.60
C ALA A 9 3.51 -5.61 -18.39
N ASP A 10 4.48 -4.79 -17.95
CA ASP A 10 5.34 -5.10 -16.80
C ASP A 10 4.57 -5.01 -15.47
N HIS A 11 3.65 -4.05 -15.37
CA HIS A 11 2.73 -3.93 -14.24
C HIS A 11 1.78 -5.13 -14.14
N LEU A 12 1.22 -5.56 -15.28
CA LEU A 12 0.32 -6.71 -15.34
C LEU A 12 1.04 -8.03 -15.02
N TYR A 13 2.29 -8.19 -15.46
CA TYR A 13 3.11 -9.36 -15.11
C TYR A 13 3.42 -9.41 -13.61
N THR A 14 3.76 -8.26 -13.02
CA THR A 14 4.01 -8.15 -11.57
C THR A 14 2.75 -8.48 -10.77
N LYS A 15 1.59 -7.95 -11.18
CA LYS A 15 0.28 -8.29 -10.62
C LYS A 15 0.03 -9.79 -10.64
N GLN A 16 0.12 -10.42 -11.81
CA GLN A 16 -0.20 -11.84 -11.96
C GLN A 16 0.69 -12.69 -11.04
N LYS A 17 1.98 -12.36 -10.96
CA LYS A 17 2.91 -13.05 -10.08
C LYS A 17 2.59 -12.88 -8.59
N MET A 18 2.16 -11.70 -8.15
CA MET A 18 1.76 -11.47 -6.75
C MET A 18 0.47 -12.24 -6.39
N LEU A 19 -0.50 -12.28 -7.30
CA LEU A 19 -1.73 -13.06 -7.13
C LEU A 19 -1.44 -14.57 -7.11
N ASP A 20 -0.58 -15.06 -8.00
CA ASP A 20 -0.23 -16.48 -8.11
C ASP A 20 0.57 -16.98 -6.89
N THR A 21 1.24 -16.09 -6.17
CA THR A 21 2.01 -16.39 -4.95
C THR A 21 1.22 -16.23 -3.66
N GLY A 22 -0.04 -15.78 -3.75
CA GLY A 22 -0.95 -15.65 -2.60
C GLY A 22 -0.69 -14.44 -1.70
N TYR A 23 0.05 -13.44 -2.16
CA TYR A 23 0.26 -12.21 -1.40
C TYR A 23 -1.01 -11.36 -1.41
N LYS A 24 -1.35 -10.82 -0.23
CA LYS A 24 -2.38 -9.78 -0.11
C LYS A 24 -1.73 -8.40 -0.14
N ILE A 25 -2.36 -7.44 -0.82
CA ILE A 25 -1.78 -6.11 -1.05
C ILE A 25 -2.68 -5.02 -0.46
N GLU A 26 -2.05 -3.99 0.10
CA GLU A 26 -2.71 -2.81 0.67
C GLU A 26 -1.98 -1.53 0.22
N SER A 27 -2.70 -0.39 0.23
CA SER A 27 -2.16 0.93 -0.10
C SER A 27 -2.54 1.98 0.94
N GLU A 28 -1.51 2.61 1.52
CA GLU A 28 -1.64 3.76 2.40
C GLU A 28 -1.90 5.04 1.59
N ALA A 29 -3.15 5.48 1.55
CA ALA A 29 -3.53 6.77 0.98
C ALA A 29 -4.81 7.27 1.65
N ILE A 30 -5.17 8.56 1.50
CA ILE A 30 -6.46 9.05 2.01
C ILE A 30 -7.58 8.21 1.39
N TYR A 31 -8.27 7.40 2.20
CA TYR A 31 -9.10 6.29 1.75
C TYR A 31 -10.07 6.64 0.61
N ASN A 32 -10.81 7.76 0.74
CA ASN A 32 -11.77 8.18 -0.28
C ASN A 32 -11.09 8.56 -1.61
N ILE A 33 -9.96 9.25 -1.53
CA ILE A 33 -9.17 9.66 -2.70
C ILE A 33 -8.52 8.44 -3.34
N ALA A 34 -7.96 7.54 -2.52
CA ALA A 34 -7.33 6.30 -2.95
C ALA A 34 -8.29 5.45 -3.80
N LYS A 35 -9.52 5.24 -3.32
CA LYS A 35 -10.53 4.50 -4.08
C LYS A 35 -10.87 5.14 -5.42
N ILE A 36 -11.00 6.47 -5.47
CA ILE A 36 -11.29 7.18 -6.72
C ILE A 36 -10.13 7.00 -7.71
N ILE A 37 -8.90 7.22 -7.27
CA ILE A 37 -7.70 7.10 -8.13
C ILE A 37 -7.56 5.66 -8.62
N LEU A 38 -7.61 4.68 -7.72
CA LEU A 38 -7.48 3.26 -8.04
C LEU A 38 -8.53 2.81 -9.06
N LYS A 39 -9.76 3.32 -8.97
CA LYS A 39 -10.81 3.09 -9.98
C LYS A 39 -10.47 3.70 -11.33
N GLN A 40 -10.02 4.95 -11.34
CA GLN A 40 -9.67 5.70 -12.56
C GLN A 40 -8.50 5.07 -13.32
N ILE A 41 -7.56 4.46 -12.61
CA ILE A 41 -6.41 3.76 -13.21
C ILE A 41 -6.62 2.24 -13.34
N GLU A 42 -7.85 1.76 -13.11
CA GLU A 42 -8.23 0.34 -13.22
C GLU A 42 -7.40 -0.62 -12.33
N CYS A 43 -6.88 -0.12 -11.21
CA CYS A 43 -6.05 -0.85 -10.26
C CYS A 43 -6.76 -1.24 -8.96
N GLU A 44 -8.04 -0.88 -8.78
CA GLU A 44 -8.78 -1.22 -7.55
C GLU A 44 -8.81 -2.71 -7.25
N ASN A 45 -8.83 -3.55 -8.28
CA ASN A 45 -8.84 -5.02 -8.16
C ASN A 45 -7.44 -5.62 -7.89
N LEU A 46 -6.40 -4.80 -7.69
CA LEU A 46 -5.07 -5.25 -7.30
C LEU A 46 -4.88 -5.33 -5.79
N PHE A 47 -5.76 -4.67 -5.03
CA PHE A 47 -5.61 -4.48 -3.61
C PHE A 47 -6.76 -5.16 -2.88
N ASP A 48 -6.43 -6.06 -1.96
CA ASP A 48 -7.41 -6.72 -1.09
C ASP A 48 -8.01 -5.75 -0.07
N ALA A 49 -7.23 -4.72 0.30
CA ALA A 49 -7.66 -3.68 1.20
C ALA A 49 -7.02 -2.33 0.85
N VAL A 50 -7.63 -1.25 1.35
CA VAL A 50 -7.08 0.11 1.28
C VAL A 50 -7.24 0.73 2.67
N ALA A 51 -6.21 1.35 3.22
CA ALA A 51 -6.18 2.06 4.50
C ALA A 51 -5.62 3.48 4.33
N GLY A 52 -5.97 4.35 5.27
CA GLY A 52 -5.69 5.77 5.12
C GLY A 52 -5.91 6.59 6.38
N GLY A 53 -5.56 7.87 6.30
CA GLY A 53 -5.65 8.85 7.39
C GLY A 53 -7.00 8.94 8.09
N ASN A 54 -8.09 8.57 7.42
CA ASN A 54 -9.45 8.60 7.98
C ASN A 54 -9.69 7.51 9.04
N ASP A 55 -8.83 6.48 9.09
CA ASP A 55 -8.99 5.27 9.91
C ASP A 55 -7.96 5.16 11.05
N ILE A 56 -7.14 6.19 11.26
CA ILE A 56 -6.00 6.17 12.18
C ILE A 56 -6.00 7.40 13.08
N LYS A 57 -5.34 7.29 14.24
CA LYS A 57 -5.27 8.38 15.21
C LYS A 57 -4.03 9.25 15.01
N HIS A 58 -2.92 8.63 14.64
CA HIS A 58 -1.64 9.32 14.45
C HIS A 58 -1.13 9.04 13.04
N SER A 59 -0.78 10.10 12.32
CA SER A 59 -0.08 10.00 11.04
C SER A 59 1.39 9.59 11.25
N LYS A 60 2.07 9.23 10.15
CA LYS A 60 3.52 8.99 10.13
C LYS A 60 4.30 10.04 10.93
N PRO A 61 5.35 9.64 11.68
CA PRO A 61 6.02 8.33 11.66
C PRO A 61 5.34 7.25 12.51
N ALA A 62 4.18 7.51 13.12
CA ALA A 62 3.45 6.48 13.86
C ALA A 62 3.04 5.32 12.92
N PRO A 63 3.08 4.06 13.41
CA PRO A 63 2.79 2.88 12.59
C PRO A 63 1.28 2.61 12.43
N ASP A 64 0.39 3.50 12.90
CA ASP A 64 -1.06 3.27 12.99
C ASP A 64 -1.65 2.75 11.66
N VAL A 65 -1.20 3.30 10.53
CA VAL A 65 -1.71 2.93 9.20
C VAL A 65 -1.21 1.59 8.71
N ILE A 66 0.04 1.23 9.02
CA ILE A 66 0.64 -0.09 8.75
C ILE A 66 -0.10 -1.15 9.57
N LEU A 67 -0.36 -0.87 10.85
CA LEU A 67 -1.13 -1.75 11.73
C LEU A 67 -2.59 -1.90 11.27
N ARG A 68 -3.18 -0.80 10.78
CA ARG A 68 -4.52 -0.81 10.21
C ARG A 68 -4.58 -1.66 8.93
N ALA A 69 -3.58 -1.55 8.07
CA ALA A 69 -3.43 -2.35 6.85
C ALA A 69 -3.37 -3.85 7.18
N ALA A 70 -2.43 -4.27 8.05
CA ALA A 70 -2.30 -5.66 8.48
C ALA A 70 -3.63 -6.23 9.03
N LYS A 71 -4.31 -5.44 9.88
CA LYS A 71 -5.63 -5.81 10.42
C LYS A 71 -6.70 -5.98 9.34
N ARG A 72 -6.70 -5.13 8.29
CA ARG A 72 -7.65 -5.26 7.16
C ARG A 72 -7.36 -6.48 6.29
N LEU A 73 -6.10 -6.87 6.17
CA LEU A 73 -5.67 -8.06 5.44
C LEU A 73 -5.86 -9.35 6.25
N PHE A 74 -6.23 -9.25 7.53
CA PHE A 74 -6.28 -10.35 8.49
C PHE A 74 -4.92 -11.06 8.65
N LEU A 75 -3.85 -10.27 8.73
CA LEU A 75 -2.47 -10.72 8.92
C LEU A 75 -1.89 -10.11 10.20
N ASN A 76 -0.90 -10.78 10.78
CA ASN A 76 -0.09 -10.19 11.83
C ASN A 76 0.97 -9.26 11.23
N PRO A 77 1.42 -8.22 11.97
CA PRO A 77 2.42 -7.28 11.44
C PRO A 77 3.76 -7.93 11.06
N ASP A 78 4.17 -9.02 11.71
CA ASP A 78 5.37 -9.80 11.41
C ASP A 78 5.26 -10.65 10.14
N GLU A 79 4.05 -10.84 9.62
CA GLU A 79 3.78 -11.47 8.32
C GLU A 79 3.73 -10.43 7.18
N CYS A 80 3.87 -9.15 7.50
CA CYS A 80 3.72 -8.04 6.57
C CYS A 80 5.06 -7.40 6.21
N MET A 81 5.22 -7.02 4.94
CA MET A 81 6.35 -6.22 4.47
C MET A 81 5.83 -4.88 3.95
N VAL A 82 6.44 -3.78 4.41
CA VAL A 82 6.12 -2.43 3.96
C VAL A 82 7.03 -2.06 2.80
N VAL A 83 6.44 -1.61 1.70
CA VAL A 83 7.16 -1.12 0.51
C VAL A 83 6.86 0.37 0.37
N GLU A 84 7.87 1.22 0.50
CA GLU A 84 7.75 2.67 0.37
C GLU A 84 8.85 3.21 -0.56
N ASP A 85 8.50 4.20 -1.39
CA ASP A 85 9.44 4.93 -2.26
C ASP A 85 10.05 6.16 -1.55
N ALA A 86 9.53 6.51 -0.37
CA ALA A 86 10.06 7.58 0.45
C ALA A 86 11.03 7.01 1.50
N ASP A 87 12.12 7.74 1.77
CA ASP A 87 12.93 7.51 2.97
C ASP A 87 12.00 7.67 4.18
N ALA A 88 11.57 6.53 4.75
CA ALA A 88 10.75 6.49 5.95
C ALA A 88 11.44 7.38 6.99
N ALA A 89 10.77 8.46 7.40
CA ALA A 89 11.30 9.42 8.35
C ALA A 89 11.89 8.65 9.54
N LYS A 90 13.22 8.60 9.60
CA LYS A 90 13.95 7.80 10.57
C LYS A 90 13.40 8.13 11.96
N ASN A 91 12.98 7.10 12.69
CA ASN A 91 12.74 7.15 14.12
C ASN A 91 14.04 7.61 14.79
N ASN A 92 14.23 8.93 14.89
CA ASN A 92 15.34 9.52 15.61
C ASN A 92 14.73 10.07 16.90
N PRO A 93 14.97 9.44 18.05
CA PRO A 93 14.60 10.05 19.33
C PRO A 93 15.43 11.34 19.46
N LYS A 94 14.77 12.49 19.33
CA LYS A 94 15.28 13.73 19.92
C LYS A 94 14.77 13.83 21.34
#